data_AF-A0A3D3SWA3-F1
#
_entry.id   AF-A0A3D3SWA3-F1
#
_cell.length_a   1.000
_cell.length_b   1.000
_cell.length_c   1.000
_cell.angle_alpha   90.00
_cell.angle_beta   90.00
_cell.angle_gamma   90.00
#
_symmetry.space_group_name_H-M   'P 1'
#
loop_
_entity.id
_entity.type
_entity.pdbx_description
1 polymer ?
#
loop_
_entity_poly.entity_id
_entity_poly.type
_entity_poly.pdbx_seq_one_letter_code
_entity_poly.pdbx_strand_id
1 'polypeptide(L)'
;MSPEIIGGLMILAMLVGIFIGYPISFLLIFLGISFGYWGFGELVFYQMTLQFYSTMMEQTLTAVPLFVFMGIMMEKANLMERLFDSCQQLLARLRGSLYLAVMFVATIFAAATGIVGASVTILGIMAGKSMIRSKYDVQMSAGLIAAGGTLGILIPPS
;
A
#
# COMPACT_ATOMS: atom_id res chain seq x y z
N MET A 1 26.10 -1.50 -26.82
CA MET A 1 25.30 -0.25 -26.80
C MET A 1 25.74 0.57 -25.61
N SER A 2 25.63 1.90 -25.67
CA SER A 2 25.99 2.71 -24.50
C SER A 2 25.00 2.43 -23.34
N PRO A 3 25.46 2.44 -22.07
CA PRO A 3 24.61 2.12 -20.92
C PRO A 3 23.34 2.99 -20.83
N GLU A 4 23.41 4.23 -21.31
CA GLU A 4 22.32 5.19 -21.30
C GLU A 4 21.16 4.75 -22.20
N ILE A 5 21.46 4.16 -23.37
CA ILE A 5 20.42 3.68 -24.30
C ILE A 5 19.74 2.43 -23.73
N ILE A 6 20.50 1.54 -23.08
CA ILE A 6 19.94 0.36 -22.41
C ILE A 6 19.00 0.79 -21.28
N GLY A 7 19.41 1.76 -20.46
CA GLY A 7 18.57 2.34 -19.42
C GLY A 7 17.31 3.02 -19.98
N GLY A 8 17.44 3.78 -21.07
CA GLY A 8 16.31 4.41 -21.75
C GLY A 8 15.28 3.40 -22.27
N LEU A 9 15.74 2.30 -22.88
CA LEU A 9 14.88 1.21 -23.34
C LEU A 9 14.20 0.48 -22.18
N MET A 10 14.91 0.28 -21.06
CA MET A 10 14.34 -0.34 -19.85
C MET A 10 13.17 0.50 -19.29
N ILE A 11 13.35 1.82 -19.19
CA ILE A 11 12.31 2.73 -18.71
C ILE A 11 11.10 2.72 -19.65
N LEU A 12 11.33 2.76 -20.97
CA LEU A 12 10.26 2.69 -21.95
C LEU A 12 9.46 1.38 -21.83
N ALA A 13 10.16 0.25 -21.73
CA ALA A 13 9.55 -1.06 -21.56
C ALA A 13 8.75 -1.15 -20.23
N MET A 14 9.28 -0.55 -19.16
CA MET A 14 8.59 -0.46 -17.88
C MET A 14 7.28 0.32 -18.00
N LEU A 15 7.30 1.50 -18.61
CA LEU A 15 6.11 2.32 -18.79
C LEU A 15 5.05 1.59 -19.62
N VAL A 16 5.44 1.00 -20.74
CA VAL A 16 4.52 0.23 -21.60
C VAL A 16 3.90 -0.94 -20.83
N GLY A 17 4.71 -1.69 -20.08
CA GLY A 17 4.22 -2.80 -19.26
C GLY A 17 3.23 -2.38 -18.18
N ILE A 18 3.46 -1.23 -17.54
CA ILE A 18 2.53 -0.64 -16.57
C ILE A 18 1.20 -0.26 -17.25
N PHE A 19 1.24 0.40 -18.40
CA PHE A 19 0.01 0.83 -19.11
C PHE A 19 -0.82 -0.34 -19.67
N ILE A 20 -0.19 -1.47 -19.99
CA ILE A 20 -0.88 -2.71 -20.36
C ILE A 20 -1.61 -3.33 -19.15
N GLY A 21 -1.29 -2.90 -17.92
CA GLY A 21 -1.87 -3.44 -16.69
C GLY A 21 -1.20 -4.72 -16.21
N TYR A 22 0.03 -5.00 -16.67
CA TYR A 22 0.77 -6.15 -16.17
C TYR A 22 1.21 -5.89 -14.71
N PRO A 23 1.15 -6.90 -13.81
CA PRO A 23 1.50 -6.68 -12.41
C PRO A 23 2.95 -6.20 -12.25
N ILE A 24 3.10 -5.05 -11.59
CA ILE A 24 4.35 -4.27 -11.55
C ILE A 24 5.51 -5.09 -10.95
N SER A 25 5.27 -5.90 -9.92
CA SER A 25 6.32 -6.70 -9.28
C SER A 25 7.01 -7.65 -10.26
N PHE A 26 6.24 -8.37 -11.08
CA PHE A 26 6.80 -9.29 -12.08
C PHE A 26 7.50 -8.53 -13.21
N LEU A 27 6.94 -7.39 -13.61
CA LEU A 27 7.55 -6.51 -14.60
C LEU A 27 8.95 -6.07 -14.18
N LEU A 28 9.09 -5.55 -12.96
CA LEU A 28 10.35 -5.03 -12.43
C LEU A 28 11.40 -6.12 -12.26
N ILE A 29 11.02 -7.31 -11.80
CA ILE A 29 11.93 -8.45 -11.70
C ILE A 29 12.44 -8.84 -13.10
N PHE A 30 11.54 -8.98 -14.07
CA PHE A 30 11.89 -9.36 -15.43
C PHE A 30 12.80 -8.32 -16.09
N LEU A 31 12.43 -7.03 -16.02
CA LEU A 31 13.21 -5.94 -16.60
C LEU A 31 14.57 -5.79 -15.90
N GLY A 32 14.61 -5.89 -14.57
CA GLY A 32 15.85 -5.82 -13.79
C GLY A 32 16.84 -6.92 -14.15
N ILE A 33 16.38 -8.16 -14.36
CA ILE A 33 17.25 -9.28 -14.76
C ILE A 33 17.66 -9.14 -16.22
N SER A 34 16.72 -8.91 -17.13
CA SER A 34 17.00 -8.87 -18.58
C SER A 34 17.88 -7.70 -18.99
N PHE A 35 17.50 -6.47 -18.64
CA PHE A 35 18.29 -5.28 -18.94
C PHE A 35 19.54 -5.19 -18.05
N GLY A 36 19.48 -5.70 -16.81
CA GLY A 36 20.65 -5.78 -15.95
C GLY A 36 21.71 -6.74 -16.50
N TYR A 37 21.32 -7.91 -17.01
CA TYR A 37 22.24 -8.81 -17.71
C TYR A 37 22.79 -8.18 -18.99
N TRP A 38 21.95 -7.46 -19.75
CA TRP A 38 22.40 -6.79 -20.98
C TRP A 38 23.41 -5.66 -20.71
N GLY A 39 23.25 -4.92 -19.61
CA GLY A 39 24.14 -3.82 -19.24
C GLY A 39 25.39 -4.24 -18.46
N PHE A 40 25.23 -5.13 -17.48
CA PHE A 40 26.27 -5.50 -16.50
C PHE A 40 26.78 -6.94 -16.64
N GLY A 41 26.22 -7.74 -17.55
CA GLY A 41 26.57 -9.16 -17.71
C GLY A 41 26.22 -9.99 -16.47
N GLU A 42 27.09 -10.94 -16.12
CA GLU A 42 26.88 -11.83 -14.97
C GLU A 42 26.91 -11.13 -13.62
N LEU A 43 27.46 -9.91 -13.54
CA LEU A 43 27.51 -9.11 -12.32
C LEU A 43 26.10 -8.81 -11.78
N VAL A 44 25.09 -8.82 -12.64
CA VAL A 44 23.69 -8.61 -12.25
C VAL A 44 23.22 -9.63 -11.20
N PHE A 45 23.67 -10.88 -11.28
CA PHE A 45 23.25 -11.93 -10.34
C PHE A 45 23.87 -11.74 -8.96
N TYR A 46 25.11 -11.25 -8.91
CA TYR A 46 25.76 -10.89 -7.67
C TYR A 46 25.10 -9.68 -7.01
N GLN A 47 24.83 -8.62 -7.80
CA GLN A 47 24.14 -7.42 -7.33
C GLN A 47 22.71 -7.73 -6.87
N MET A 48 22.00 -8.62 -7.58
CA MET A 48 20.68 -9.08 -7.18
C MET A 48 20.72 -9.77 -5.82
N THR A 49 21.70 -10.65 -5.59
CA THR A 49 21.85 -11.35 -4.30
C THR A 49 22.13 -10.36 -3.17
N LEU A 50 23.02 -9.40 -3.39
CA LEU A 50 23.32 -8.34 -2.42
C LEU A 50 22.09 -7.48 -2.11
N GLN A 51 21.37 -7.03 -3.12
CA GLN A 51 20.17 -6.21 -2.96
C GLN A 51 19.07 -6.98 -2.23
N PHE A 52 18.90 -8.27 -2.54
CA PHE A 52 17.94 -9.13 -1.87
C PHE A 52 18.27 -9.26 -0.38
N TYR A 53 19.53 -9.54 -0.04
CA TYR A 53 19.97 -9.61 1.35
C TYR A 53 19.81 -8.27 2.08
N SER A 54 20.19 -7.16 1.44
CA SER A 54 20.00 -5.82 2.00
C SER A 54 18.54 -5.51 2.29
N THR A 55 17.64 -5.92 1.38
CA THR A 55 16.19 -5.71 1.55
C THR A 55 15.65 -6.58 2.69
N MET A 56 16.11 -7.83 2.82
CA MET A 56 15.70 -8.71 3.92
C MET A 56 16.13 -8.19 5.31
N MET A 57 17.26 -7.48 5.38
CA MET A 57 17.79 -6.91 6.62
C MET A 57 17.19 -5.54 6.95
N GLU A 58 16.28 -5.03 6.11
CA GLU A 58 15.67 -3.72 6.29
C GLU A 58 14.76 -3.70 7.53
N GLN A 59 15.13 -2.91 8.54
CA GLN A 59 14.43 -2.86 9.83
C GLN A 59 12.98 -2.41 9.68
N THR A 60 12.69 -1.57 8.68
CA THR A 60 11.35 -1.10 8.34
C THR A 60 10.38 -2.25 8.02
N LEU A 61 10.87 -3.36 7.45
CA LEU A 61 10.03 -4.53 7.17
C LEU A 61 9.57 -5.25 8.45
N THR A 62 10.28 -5.09 9.56
CA THR A 62 9.88 -5.64 10.87
C THR A 62 8.66 -4.89 11.44
N ALA A 63 8.47 -3.62 11.06
CA ALA A 63 7.30 -2.85 11.48
C ALA A 63 5.99 -3.42 10.90
N VAL A 64 6.02 -3.99 9.68
CA VAL A 64 4.83 -4.53 9.00
C VAL A 64 4.07 -5.58 9.83
N PRO A 65 4.68 -6.69 10.29
CA PRO A 65 3.97 -7.68 11.10
C PRO A 65 3.52 -7.13 12.46
N LEU A 66 4.30 -6.25 13.08
CA LEU A 66 3.93 -5.61 14.35
C LEU A 66 2.71 -4.69 14.17
N PHE A 67 2.62 -3.95 13.06
CA PHE A 67 1.46 -3.14 12.73
C PHE A 67 0.23 -3.98 12.41
N VAL A 68 0.39 -5.07 11.64
CA VAL A 68 -0.70 -6.02 11.40
C VAL A 68 -1.19 -6.62 12.72
N PHE A 69 -0.27 -7.00 13.61
CA PHE A 69 -0.61 -7.51 14.94
C PHE A 69 -1.37 -6.48 15.78
N MET A 70 -0.90 -5.24 15.82
CA MET A 70 -1.60 -4.13 16.47
C MET A 70 -3.02 -3.94 15.88
N GLY A 71 -3.15 -3.93 14.56
CA GLY A 71 -4.44 -3.79 13.87
C GLY A 71 -5.42 -4.89 14.25
N ILE A 72 -4.97 -6.16 14.25
CA ILE A 72 -5.77 -7.31 14.68
C ILE A 72 -6.16 -7.16 16.16
N MET A 73 -5.26 -6.68 17.02
CA MET A 73 -5.57 -6.50 18.43
C MET A 73 -6.60 -5.40 18.67
N MET A 74 -6.51 -4.30 17.93
CA MET A 74 -7.51 -3.22 17.96
C MET A 74 -8.88 -3.68 17.43
N GLU A 75 -8.91 -4.53 16.40
CA GLU A 75 -10.15 -5.15 15.89
C GLU A 75 -10.76 -6.08 16.95
N LYS A 76 -9.96 -6.97 17.56
CA LYS A 76 -10.42 -7.91 18.59
C LYS A 76 -10.92 -7.22 19.86
N ALA A 77 -10.40 -6.04 20.19
CA ALA A 77 -10.86 -5.23 21.32
C ALA A 77 -12.13 -4.41 21.02
N ASN A 78 -12.72 -4.52 19.82
CA ASN A 78 -13.84 -3.71 19.34
C ASN A 78 -13.62 -2.18 19.45
N LEU A 79 -12.36 -1.73 19.55
CA LEU A 79 -12.03 -0.30 19.66
C LEU A 79 -12.40 0.44 18.37
N MET A 80 -12.19 -0.21 17.25
CA MET A 80 -12.40 0.38 15.93
C MET A 80 -13.87 0.46 15.56
N GLU A 81 -14.68 -0.54 15.90
CA GLU A 81 -16.13 -0.49 15.70
C GLU A 81 -16.74 0.67 16.49
N ARG A 82 -16.31 0.86 17.75
CA ARG A 82 -16.70 2.01 18.58
C ARG A 82 -16.24 3.36 18.02
N LEU A 83 -15.04 3.42 17.43
CA LEU A 83 -14.53 4.62 16.77
C LEU A 83 -15.38 4.98 15.55
N PHE A 84 -15.68 4.00 14.70
CA PHE A 84 -16.51 4.19 13.52
C PHE A 84 -17.94 4.60 13.88
N ASP A 85 -18.55 3.96 14.86
CA ASP A 85 -19.88 4.32 15.34
C ASP A 85 -19.88 5.74 15.91
N SER A 86 -18.85 6.14 16.67
CA SER A 86 -18.73 7.49 17.22
C SER A 86 -18.55 8.54 16.11
N CYS A 87 -17.69 8.29 15.14
CA CYS A 87 -17.50 9.17 13.98
C CYS A 87 -18.76 9.24 13.11
N GLN A 88 -19.47 8.13 12.92
CA GLN A 88 -20.73 8.08 12.20
C GLN A 88 -21.83 8.87 12.92
N GLN A 89 -21.92 8.77 14.26
CA GLN A 89 -22.84 9.56 15.06
C GLN A 89 -22.53 11.06 15.00
N LEU A 90 -21.24 11.43 15.07
CA LEU A 90 -20.79 12.82 14.89
C LEU A 90 -21.17 13.37 13.50
N LEU A 91 -21.07 12.54 12.47
CA LEU A 91 -21.34 12.90 11.08
C LEU A 91 -22.76 12.51 10.63
N ALA A 92 -23.66 12.11 11.54
CA ALA A 92 -24.94 11.46 11.19
C ALA A 92 -25.87 12.33 10.33
N ARG A 93 -25.70 13.66 10.37
CA ARG A 93 -26.49 14.61 9.59
C ARG A 93 -26.01 14.76 8.14
N LEU A 94 -24.87 14.19 7.78
CA LEU A 94 -24.28 14.29 6.44
C LEU A 94 -24.56 13.02 5.62
N ARG A 95 -25.01 13.20 4.38
CA ARG A 95 -25.15 12.10 3.42
C ARG A 95 -23.76 11.58 3.05
N GLY A 96 -23.53 10.27 3.17
CA GLY A 96 -22.21 9.66 2.93
C GLY A 96 -21.23 9.79 4.11
N SER A 97 -21.75 10.03 5.32
CA SER A 97 -20.95 10.18 6.55
C SER A 97 -19.93 9.07 6.79
N LEU A 98 -20.22 7.83 6.36
CA LEU A 98 -19.30 6.71 6.53
C LEU A 98 -18.06 6.81 5.63
N TYR A 99 -18.19 7.40 4.43
CA TYR A 99 -17.02 7.67 3.57
C TYR A 99 -16.09 8.70 4.23
N LEU A 100 -16.67 9.75 4.82
CA LEU A 100 -15.91 10.79 5.52
C LEU A 100 -15.26 10.24 6.80
N ALA A 101 -15.98 9.43 7.56
CA ALA A 101 -15.44 8.78 8.76
C ALA A 101 -14.24 7.87 8.42
N VAL A 102 -14.35 7.05 7.37
CA VAL A 102 -13.26 6.18 6.93
C VAL A 102 -12.06 6.99 6.45
N MET A 103 -12.27 8.07 5.70
CA MET A 103 -11.16 8.92 5.26
C MET A 103 -10.46 9.61 6.44
N PHE A 104 -11.21 10.07 7.44
CA PHE A 104 -10.66 10.68 8.66
C PHE A 104 -9.85 9.68 9.50
N VAL A 105 -10.42 8.49 9.74
CA VAL A 105 -9.72 7.41 10.45
C VAL A 105 -8.49 6.95 9.67
N ALA A 106 -8.59 6.83 8.35
CA ALA A 106 -7.46 6.51 7.49
C ALA A 106 -6.33 7.53 7.61
N THR A 107 -6.66 8.82 7.70
CA THR A 107 -5.69 9.93 7.87
C THR A 107 -4.95 9.82 9.21
N ILE A 108 -5.66 9.52 10.31
CA ILE A 108 -5.04 9.34 11.63
C ILE A 108 -4.12 8.11 11.65
N PHE A 109 -4.59 7.01 11.08
CA PHE A 109 -3.79 5.77 10.99
C PHE A 109 -2.61 5.92 10.04
N ALA A 110 -2.78 6.63 8.93
CA ALA A 110 -1.74 6.99 7.97
C ALA A 110 -0.57 7.68 8.68
N ALA A 111 -0.88 8.70 9.49
CA ALA A 111 0.09 9.40 10.34
C ALA A 111 0.74 8.52 11.42
N ALA A 112 0.31 7.27 11.64
CA ALA A 112 0.94 6.37 12.61
C ALA A 112 1.75 5.24 11.95
N THR A 113 1.48 4.91 10.68
CA THR A 113 1.95 3.67 10.05
C THR A 113 3.01 3.86 8.98
N GLY A 114 3.04 4.98 8.26
CA GLY A 114 4.05 5.27 7.22
C GLY A 114 4.09 4.31 6.01
N ILE A 115 3.36 3.18 6.05
CA ILE A 115 3.45 2.07 5.09
C ILE A 115 2.09 1.74 4.50
N VAL A 116 1.91 1.99 3.19
CA VAL A 116 0.63 1.82 2.47
C VAL A 116 0.03 0.43 2.62
N GLY A 117 0.84 -0.62 2.47
CA GLY A 117 0.34 -2.00 2.46
C GLY A 117 -0.33 -2.40 3.78
N ALA A 118 0.27 -2.01 4.91
CA ALA A 118 -0.28 -2.29 6.23
C ALA A 118 -1.57 -1.49 6.48
N SER A 119 -1.56 -0.19 6.17
CA SER A 119 -2.70 0.70 6.41
C SER A 119 -3.92 0.31 5.57
N VAL A 120 -3.73 0.00 4.27
CA VAL A 120 -4.84 -0.44 3.38
C VAL A 120 -5.43 -1.76 3.87
N THR A 121 -4.59 -2.72 4.29
CA THR A 121 -5.08 -4.03 4.76
C THR A 121 -5.93 -3.89 6.02
N ILE A 122 -5.45 -3.11 7.00
CA ILE A 122 -6.16 -2.85 8.26
C ILE A 122 -7.49 -2.13 7.99
N LEU A 123 -7.47 -1.05 7.21
CA LEU A 123 -8.68 -0.31 6.83
C LEU A 123 -9.63 -1.19 6.02
N GLY A 124 -9.14 -2.05 5.14
CA GLY A 124 -9.96 -2.98 4.35
C GLY A 124 -10.71 -3.98 5.22
N ILE A 125 -10.02 -4.63 6.16
CA ILE A 125 -10.62 -5.59 7.09
C ILE A 125 -11.65 -4.91 8.00
N MET A 126 -11.35 -3.70 8.45
CA MET A 126 -12.12 -3.00 9.48
C MET A 126 -13.26 -2.15 8.90
N ALA A 127 -12.95 -1.22 8.00
CA ALA A 127 -13.93 -0.34 7.38
C ALA A 127 -14.77 -1.05 6.31
N GLY A 128 -14.16 -1.98 5.56
CA GLY A 128 -14.85 -2.72 4.49
C GLY A 128 -16.07 -3.48 5.00
N LYS A 129 -15.94 -4.21 6.12
CA LYS A 129 -17.06 -4.93 6.75
C LYS A 129 -18.19 -4.00 7.17
N SER A 130 -17.86 -2.88 7.82
CA SER A 130 -18.86 -1.91 8.31
C SER A 130 -19.59 -1.19 7.15
N MET A 131 -18.86 -0.81 6.10
CA MET A 131 -19.42 -0.21 4.88
C MET A 131 -20.39 -1.14 4.15
N ILE A 132 -20.02 -2.41 3.99
CA ILE A 132 -20.89 -3.43 3.39
C ILE A 132 -22.16 -3.61 4.22
N ARG A 133 -22.04 -3.73 5.55
CA ARG A 133 -23.20 -3.86 6.46
C ARG A 133 -24.14 -2.65 6.39
N SER A 134 -23.57 -1.47 6.18
CA SER A 134 -24.29 -0.20 6.03
C SER A 134 -24.83 0.05 4.62
N LYS A 135 -24.73 -0.93 3.71
CA LYS A 135 -25.18 -0.86 2.30
C LYS A 135 -24.50 0.24 1.47
N TYR A 136 -23.25 0.57 1.78
CA TYR A 136 -22.44 1.44 0.94
C TYR A 136 -21.96 0.68 -0.30
N ASP A 137 -21.66 1.40 -1.37
CA ASP A 137 -21.18 0.80 -2.62
C ASP A 137 -19.79 0.20 -2.42
N VAL A 138 -19.63 -1.09 -2.74
CA VAL A 138 -18.41 -1.84 -2.47
C VAL A 138 -17.24 -1.33 -3.31
N GLN A 139 -17.48 -0.94 -4.57
CA GLN A 139 -16.43 -0.46 -5.47
C GLN A 139 -15.89 0.89 -5.00
N MET A 140 -16.79 1.81 -4.66
CA MET A 140 -16.45 3.13 -4.14
C MET A 140 -15.78 3.02 -2.77
N SER A 141 -16.25 2.15 -1.89
CA SER A 141 -15.62 1.88 -0.60
C SER A 141 -14.21 1.32 -0.75
N ALA A 142 -13.99 0.37 -1.65
CA ALA A 142 -12.66 -0.17 -1.93
C ALA A 142 -11.71 0.90 -2.48
N GLY A 143 -12.18 1.73 -3.42
CA GLY A 143 -11.42 2.86 -3.95
C GLY A 143 -11.06 3.88 -2.88
N LEU A 144 -12.01 4.22 -2.00
CA LEU A 144 -11.79 5.13 -0.87
C LEU A 144 -10.75 4.57 0.12
N ILE A 145 -10.86 3.29 0.49
CA ILE A 145 -9.94 2.63 1.43
C ILE A 145 -8.52 2.59 0.83
N ALA A 146 -8.40 2.23 -0.46
CA ALA A 146 -7.13 2.22 -1.16
C ALA A 146 -6.51 3.62 -1.21
N ALA A 147 -7.29 4.65 -1.58
CA ALA A 147 -6.84 6.04 -1.59
C ALA A 147 -6.45 6.52 -0.19
N GLY A 148 -7.27 6.24 0.83
CA GLY A 148 -7.00 6.59 2.22
C GLY A 148 -5.73 5.95 2.77
N GLY A 149 -5.45 4.69 2.42
CA GLY A 149 -4.22 4.03 2.84
C GLY A 149 -2.96 4.59 2.15
N THR A 150 -3.09 5.18 0.95
CA THR A 150 -1.95 5.88 0.32
C THR A 150 -1.59 7.20 0.99
N LEU A 151 -2.50 7.79 1.79
CA LEU A 151 -2.18 8.97 2.61
C LEU A 151 -1.09 8.69 3.65
N GLY A 152 -0.84 7.42 4.00
CA GLY A 152 0.23 7.00 4.92
C GLY A 152 1.62 7.46 4.50
N ILE A 153 1.87 7.61 3.20
CA ILE A 153 3.15 8.15 2.70
C ILE A 153 3.18 9.68 2.79
N LEU A 154 2.02 10.33 2.71
CA LEU A 154 1.93 11.78 2.54
C LEU A 154 1.81 12.54 3.88
N ILE A 155 1.36 11.88 4.95
CA ILE A 155 1.10 12.51 6.25
C ILE A 155 2.19 12.07 7.25
N PRO A 156 3.07 12.99 7.69
CA PRO A 156 4.13 12.70 8.66
C PRO A 156 3.59 12.14 9.98
N PRO A 157 4.36 11.31 10.71
CA PRO A 157 5.78 11.03 10.60
C PRO A 157 6.00 9.73 9.81
N SER A 158 6.23 9.86 8.51
CA SER A 158 6.70 8.77 7.65
C SER A 158 8.21 8.62 7.78
#